data_AF-A0A9D7M501-F1
#
_entry.id   AF-A0A9D7M501-F1
#
_cell.length_a   1.000
_cell.length_b   1.000
_cell.length_c   1.000
_cell.angle_alpha   90.00
_cell.angle_beta   90.00
_cell.angle_gamma   90.00
#
_symmetry.space_group_name_H-M   'P 1'
#
loop_
_entity.id
_entity.type
_entity.pdbx_description
1 polymer ?
#
loop_
_entity_poly.entity_id
_entity_poly.type
_entity_poly.pdbx_seq_one_letter_code
_entity_poly.pdbx_strand_id
1 'polypeptide(L)'
;MKQLSLVLNAVLLIAVAFLYYKVYSGSQPVAAPAISGSGMPANGIVYINSDSLLKGYNYFNELKETFDKRQDSIENFLTSNARSLEKEVQNYQNRAAGMSPEARAAEEEKLMGKQQNLLQLKRKPHRSTPGTRISDE
;
A
#
# COMPACT_ATOMS: atom_id res chain seq x y z
N MET A 1 -12.40 30.67 -5.04
CA MET A 1 -12.38 30.67 -3.57
C MET A 1 -13.68 30.14 -2.94
N LYS A 2 -14.88 30.66 -3.26
CA LYS A 2 -16.15 30.28 -2.59
C LYS A 2 -16.60 28.83 -2.84
N GLN A 3 -16.39 28.32 -4.05
CA GLN A 3 -16.74 26.93 -4.40
C GLN A 3 -15.76 25.89 -3.84
N LEU A 4 -14.52 26.30 -3.56
CA LEU A 4 -13.52 25.39 -3.00
C LEU A 4 -13.84 25.06 -1.55
N SER A 5 -14.21 26.06 -0.75
CA SER A 5 -14.67 25.84 0.63
C SER A 5 -15.98 25.05 0.68
N LEU A 6 -16.88 25.25 -0.29
CA LEU A 6 -18.15 24.52 -0.35
C LEU A 6 -17.96 23.04 -0.72
N VAL A 7 -17.10 22.75 -1.70
CA VAL A 7 -16.72 21.37 -2.06
C VAL A 7 -15.94 20.70 -0.92
N LEU A 8 -15.02 21.42 -0.28
CA LEU A 8 -14.24 20.89 0.84
C LEU A 8 -15.12 20.51 2.03
N ASN A 9 -16.09 21.35 2.40
CA ASN A 9 -17.04 21.06 3.47
C ASN A 9 -18.00 19.91 3.09
N ALA A 10 -18.43 19.82 1.83
CA ALA A 10 -19.26 18.71 1.37
C ALA A 10 -18.51 17.37 1.46
N VAL A 11 -17.24 17.32 1.05
CA VAL A 11 -16.38 16.13 1.18
C VAL A 11 -16.16 15.77 2.65
N LEU A 12 -15.93 16.76 3.52
CA LEU A 12 -15.77 16.55 4.95
C LEU A 12 -17.01 15.91 5.58
N LEU A 13 -18.19 16.39 5.21
CA LEU A 13 -19.48 15.88 5.72
C LEU A 13 -19.69 14.41 5.32
N ILE A 14 -19.39 14.07 4.07
CA ILE A 14 -19.47 12.69 3.57
C ILE A 14 -18.46 11.78 4.30
N ALA A 15 -17.24 12.26 4.54
CA ALA A 15 -16.21 11.50 5.25
C ALA A 15 -16.61 11.21 6.70
N VAL A 16 -17.17 12.19 7.41
CA VAL A 16 -17.65 12.01 8.80
C VAL A 16 -18.85 11.06 8.84
N ALA A 17 -19.81 11.17 7.92
CA ALA A 17 -20.94 10.25 7.84
C ALA A 17 -20.50 8.81 7.57
N PHE A 18 -19.52 8.62 6.68
CA PHE A 18 -18.94 7.31 6.40
C PHE A 18 -18.21 6.73 7.63
N LEU A 19 -17.42 7.56 8.33
CA LEU A 19 -16.73 7.13 9.55
C LEU A 19 -17.72 6.78 10.66
N TYR A 20 -18.78 7.58 10.84
CA TYR A 20 -19.84 7.34 11.82
C TYR A 20 -20.55 6.01 11.54
N TYR A 21 -20.95 5.77 10.29
CA TYR A 21 -21.52 4.49 9.88
C TYR A 21 -20.54 3.34 10.14
N LYS A 22 -19.27 3.48 9.77
CA LYS A 22 -18.27 2.41 10.00
C LYS A 22 -18.00 2.14 11.48
N VAL A 23 -17.96 3.16 12.32
CA VAL A 23 -17.65 3.04 13.76
C VAL A 23 -18.85 2.50 14.54
N TYR A 24 -20.08 2.93 14.22
CA TYR A 24 -21.27 2.54 14.97
C TYR A 24 -22.08 1.39 14.34
N SER A 25 -21.98 1.11 13.04
CA SER A 25 -22.63 -0.05 12.40
C SER A 25 -21.89 -1.37 12.64
N GLY A 26 -20.79 -1.34 13.40
CA GLY A 26 -20.12 -2.51 13.95
C GLY A 26 -20.63 -2.88 15.35
N SER A 27 -21.95 -2.92 15.59
CA SER A 27 -22.48 -3.64 16.76
C SER A 27 -22.45 -5.13 16.45
N GLN A 28 -21.27 -5.74 16.55
CA GLN A 28 -21.21 -7.17 16.79
C GLN A 28 -21.67 -7.40 18.23
N PRO A 29 -22.80 -8.08 18.48
CA PRO A 29 -22.97 -8.68 19.79
C PRO A 29 -21.77 -9.62 19.94
N VAL A 30 -20.93 -9.35 20.93
CA VAL A 30 -19.90 -10.31 21.33
C VAL A 30 -20.66 -11.56 21.78
N ALA A 31 -20.84 -12.50 20.86
CA ALA A 31 -21.42 -13.79 21.17
C ALA A 31 -20.51 -14.41 22.21
N ALA A 32 -21.04 -14.57 23.43
CA ALA A 32 -20.35 -15.31 24.47
C ALA A 32 -19.99 -16.69 23.90
N PRO A 33 -18.75 -17.17 24.09
CA PRO A 33 -18.35 -18.45 23.52
C PRO A 33 -19.24 -19.55 24.09
N ALA A 34 -19.97 -20.24 23.21
CA ALA A 34 -20.74 -21.42 23.58
C ALA A 34 -19.76 -22.54 23.95
N ILE A 35 -19.58 -22.72 25.26
CA ILE A 35 -18.90 -23.86 25.86
C ILE A 35 -19.78 -25.11 25.66
N SER A 36 -19.57 -25.80 24.54
CA SER A 36 -19.98 -27.21 24.39
C SER A 36 -19.04 -28.08 25.22
N GLY A 37 -19.23 -28.04 26.54
CA GLY A 37 -18.53 -28.86 27.51
C GLY A 37 -19.53 -29.28 28.58
N SER A 38 -19.99 -30.52 28.50
CA SER A 38 -20.73 -31.17 29.57
C SER A 38 -19.92 -31.14 30.87
N GLY A 39 -20.29 -30.27 31.82
CA GLY A 39 -19.74 -30.23 33.17
C GLY A 39 -18.79 -29.06 33.44
N MET A 40 -19.35 -27.95 33.94
CA MET A 40 -18.61 -26.82 34.49
C MET A 40 -18.50 -26.95 36.02
N PRO A 41 -17.29 -27.08 36.62
CA PRO A 41 -17.06 -26.61 37.98
C PRO A 41 -16.77 -25.10 37.94
N ALA A 42 -17.52 -24.33 38.73
CA ALA A 42 -17.66 -22.87 38.68
C ALA A 42 -16.40 -22.01 38.93
N ASN A 43 -15.19 -22.58 38.98
CA ASN A 43 -13.94 -21.87 39.32
C ASN A 43 -12.74 -22.26 38.43
N GLY A 44 -12.95 -22.47 37.12
CA GLY A 44 -11.88 -22.83 36.19
C GLY A 44 -11.09 -21.62 35.70
N ILE A 45 -9.84 -21.47 36.15
CA ILE A 45 -8.88 -20.57 35.51
C ILE A 45 -8.63 -21.10 34.09
N VAL A 46 -9.08 -20.35 33.07
CA VAL A 46 -8.81 -20.69 31.67
C VAL A 46 -7.38 -20.28 31.35
N TYR A 47 -6.49 -21.26 31.23
CA TYR A 47 -5.12 -21.04 30.78
C TYR A 47 -5.13 -20.70 29.28
N ILE A 48 -4.95 -19.41 28.96
CA ILE A 48 -4.66 -18.96 27.60
C ILE A 48 -3.13 -18.98 27.45
N ASN A 49 -2.61 -19.79 26.53
CA ASN A 49 -1.17 -19.84 26.24
C ASN A 49 -0.71 -18.48 25.68
N SER A 50 0.12 -17.76 26.41
CA SER A 50 0.70 -16.46 25.99
C SER A 50 1.56 -16.55 24.72
N ASP A 51 1.97 -17.75 24.30
CA ASP A 51 2.77 -17.99 23.09
C ASP A 51 2.02 -17.61 21.80
N SER A 52 0.68 -17.71 21.79
CA SER A 52 -0.16 -17.28 20.65
C SER A 52 -0.19 -15.76 20.47
N LEU A 53 -0.07 -14.99 21.57
CA LEU A 53 0.04 -13.53 21.52
C LEU A 53 1.44 -13.09 21.09
N LEU A 54 2.47 -13.83 21.53
CA LEU A 54 3.86 -13.58 21.15
C LEU A 54 4.08 -13.81 19.64
N LYS A 55 3.52 -14.90 19.09
CA LYS A 55 3.55 -15.18 17.65
C LYS A 55 2.74 -14.16 16.83
N GLY A 56 1.59 -13.72 17.33
CA GLY A 56 0.81 -12.67 16.67
C GLY A 56 1.59 -11.35 16.54
N TYR A 57 2.36 -10.99 17.58
CA TYR A 57 3.18 -9.78 17.59
C TYR A 57 4.45 -9.91 16.73
N ASN A 58 5.14 -11.05 16.80
CA ASN A 58 6.34 -11.31 15.98
C ASN A 58 6.00 -11.41 14.48
N TYR A 59 4.93 -12.12 14.12
CA TYR A 59 4.47 -12.20 12.74
C TYR A 59 4.06 -10.82 12.20
N PHE A 60 3.36 -10.03 13.01
CA PHE A 60 3.01 -8.65 12.65
C PHE A 60 4.24 -7.77 12.46
N ASN A 61 5.25 -7.90 13.32
CA ASN A 61 6.50 -7.15 13.19
C ASN A 61 7.31 -7.54 11.96
N GLU A 62 7.42 -8.83 11.65
CA GLU A 62 8.10 -9.31 10.43
C GLU A 62 7.37 -8.84 9.16
N LEU A 63 6.02 -8.90 9.16
CA LEU A 63 5.22 -8.41 8.04
C LEU A 63 5.36 -6.90 7.88
N LYS A 64 5.38 -6.16 8.99
CA LYS A 64 5.61 -4.73 8.99
C LYS A 64 7.00 -4.40 8.45
N GLU A 65 8.04 -5.06 8.92
CA GLU A 65 9.41 -4.84 8.46
C GLU A 65 9.57 -5.19 6.97
N THR A 66 8.94 -6.26 6.49
CA THR A 66 8.96 -6.60 5.06
C THR A 66 8.15 -5.62 4.21
N PHE A 67 7.04 -5.08 4.72
CA PHE A 67 6.31 -4.01 4.05
C PHE A 67 7.11 -2.72 4.00
N ASP A 68 7.72 -2.30 5.11
CA ASP A 68 8.53 -1.10 5.21
C ASP A 68 9.77 -1.22 4.29
N LYS A 69 10.46 -2.38 4.27
CA LYS A 69 11.55 -2.65 3.30
C LYS A 69 11.08 -2.61 1.83
N ARG A 70 9.87 -3.09 1.54
CA ARG A 70 9.29 -3.03 0.18
C ARG A 70 8.94 -1.59 -0.20
N GLN A 71 8.40 -0.82 0.74
CA GLN A 71 8.12 0.61 0.57
C GLN A 71 9.43 1.36 0.23
N ASP A 72 10.46 1.19 1.06
CA ASP A 72 11.76 1.85 0.90
C ASP A 72 12.44 1.46 -0.41
N SER A 73 12.38 0.18 -0.78
CA SER A 73 12.97 -0.27 -2.05
C SER A 73 12.25 0.27 -3.28
N ILE A 74 10.91 0.39 -3.24
CA ILE A 74 10.13 1.02 -4.31
C ILE A 74 10.46 2.52 -4.39
N GLU A 75 10.53 3.22 -3.26
CA GLU A 75 10.84 4.65 -3.22
C GLU A 75 12.27 4.93 -3.71
N ASN A 76 13.24 4.14 -3.26
CA ASN A 76 14.62 4.21 -3.73
C ASN A 76 14.72 3.91 -5.23
N PHE A 77 14.01 2.90 -5.71
CA PHE A 77 13.99 2.57 -7.13
C PHE A 77 13.38 3.71 -7.96
N LEU A 78 12.24 4.26 -7.54
CA LEU A 78 11.58 5.39 -8.21
C LEU A 78 12.48 6.64 -8.24
N THR A 79 13.06 6.98 -7.09
CA THR A 79 13.94 8.15 -6.96
C THR A 79 15.20 8.00 -7.80
N SER A 80 15.82 6.81 -7.78
CA SER A 80 17.00 6.51 -8.59
C SER A 80 16.70 6.60 -10.09
N ASN A 81 15.58 6.00 -10.53
CA ASN A 81 15.16 6.06 -11.94
C ASN A 81 14.80 7.48 -12.37
N ALA A 82 14.12 8.26 -11.53
CA ALA A 82 13.80 9.66 -11.83
C ALA A 82 15.08 10.50 -12.01
N ARG A 83 16.04 10.38 -11.08
CA ARG A 83 17.35 11.07 -11.18
C ARG A 83 18.16 10.60 -12.38
N SER A 84 18.13 9.31 -12.70
CA SER A 84 18.81 8.77 -13.90
C SER A 84 18.20 9.34 -15.16
N LEU A 85 16.87 9.42 -15.25
CA LEU A 85 16.18 9.96 -16.42
C LEU A 85 16.50 11.44 -16.59
N GLU A 86 16.47 12.23 -15.53
CA GLU A 86 16.81 13.66 -15.56
C GLU A 86 18.25 13.88 -16.08
N LYS A 87 19.22 13.11 -15.58
CA LYS A 87 20.60 13.15 -16.06
C LYS A 87 20.73 12.75 -17.53
N GLU A 88 20.02 11.71 -17.96
CA GLU A 88 20.05 11.26 -19.36
C GLU A 88 19.42 12.30 -20.30
N VAL A 89 18.31 12.93 -19.91
CA VAL A 89 17.71 14.04 -20.66
C VAL A 89 18.68 15.21 -20.76
N GLN A 90 19.33 15.60 -19.66
CA GLN A 90 20.29 16.70 -19.66
C GLN A 90 21.52 16.37 -20.53
N ASN A 91 22.05 15.15 -20.44
CA ASN A 91 23.14 14.70 -21.29
C ASN A 91 22.74 14.63 -22.76
N TYR A 92 21.52 14.18 -23.07
CA TYR A 92 20.99 14.19 -24.42
C TYR A 92 20.91 15.62 -24.95
N GLN A 93 20.35 16.58 -24.19
CA GLN A 93 20.29 17.98 -24.61
C GLN A 93 21.68 18.57 -24.89
N ASN A 94 22.66 18.29 -24.03
CA ASN A 94 24.05 18.75 -24.20
C ASN A 94 24.73 18.13 -25.43
N ARG A 95 24.43 16.86 -25.74
CA ARG A 95 25.07 16.12 -26.83
C ARG A 95 24.27 16.13 -28.14
N ALA A 96 23.00 16.52 -28.10
CA ALA A 96 22.08 16.51 -29.25
C ALA A 96 22.59 17.34 -30.42
N ALA A 97 23.29 18.44 -30.14
CA ALA A 97 23.89 19.30 -31.16
C ALA A 97 25.06 18.63 -31.93
N GLY A 98 25.70 17.61 -31.35
CA GLY A 98 26.85 16.91 -31.93
C GLY A 98 26.63 15.42 -32.21
N MET A 99 25.41 14.88 -32.00
CA MET A 99 25.11 13.46 -32.18
C MET A 99 24.66 13.12 -33.61
N SER A 100 25.12 11.98 -34.12
CA SER A 100 24.63 11.43 -35.38
C SER A 100 23.14 11.06 -35.29
N PRO A 101 22.42 10.97 -36.42
CA PRO A 101 21.02 10.57 -36.44
C PRO A 101 20.76 9.21 -35.78
N GLU A 102 21.61 8.19 -36.01
CA GLU A 102 21.44 6.88 -35.36
C GLU A 102 21.62 6.96 -33.84
N ALA A 103 22.60 7.72 -33.36
CA ALA A 103 22.84 7.85 -31.92
C ALA A 103 21.67 8.54 -31.21
N ARG A 104 21.02 9.51 -31.88
CA ARG A 104 19.82 10.17 -31.35
C ARG A 104 18.63 9.21 -31.27
N ALA A 105 18.40 8.42 -32.31
CA ALA A 105 17.30 7.44 -32.33
C ALA A 105 17.44 6.40 -31.20
N ALA A 106 18.65 5.88 -30.98
CA ALA A 106 18.91 4.93 -29.90
C ALA A 106 18.70 5.53 -28.50
N GLU A 107 19.13 6.78 -28.28
CA GLU A 107 18.93 7.44 -26.98
C GLU A 107 17.44 7.78 -26.75
N GLU A 108 16.72 8.21 -27.78
CA GLU A 108 15.27 8.49 -27.71
C GLU A 108 14.45 7.25 -27.36
N GLU A 109 14.76 6.09 -27.97
CA GLU A 109 14.12 4.83 -27.63
C GLU A 109 14.33 4.46 -26.15
N LYS A 110 15.58 4.59 -25.68
CA LYS A 110 15.96 4.33 -24.29
C LYS A 110 15.26 5.28 -23.31
N LEU A 111 15.21 6.58 -23.64
CA LEU A 111 14.52 7.62 -22.87
C LEU A 111 13.01 7.33 -22.79
N MET A 112 12.37 6.98 -23.91
CA MET A 112 10.96 6.59 -23.95
C MET A 112 10.67 5.34 -23.11
N GLY A 113 11.52 4.32 -23.21
CA GLY A 113 11.37 3.09 -22.42
C GLY A 113 11.41 3.37 -20.91
N LYS A 114 12.34 4.23 -20.46
CA LYS A 114 12.43 4.64 -19.05
C LYS A 114 11.25 5.48 -18.59
N GLN A 115 10.79 6.41 -19.43
CA GLN A 115 9.59 7.20 -19.13
C GLN A 115 8.34 6.31 -18.98
N GLN A 116 8.14 5.35 -19.89
CA GLN A 116 7.05 4.38 -19.78
C GLN A 116 7.17 3.54 -18.51
N ASN A 117 8.38 3.06 -18.18
CA ASN A 117 8.60 2.26 -16.98
C ASN A 117 8.24 3.06 -15.70
N LEU A 118 8.73 4.29 -15.58
CA LEU A 118 8.39 5.19 -14.47
C LEU A 118 6.88 5.49 -14.39
N LEU A 119 6.23 5.75 -15.53
CA LEU A 119 4.80 5.98 -15.58
C LEU A 119 4.00 4.74 -15.17
N GLN A 120 4.44 3.54 -15.56
CA GLN A 120 3.81 2.27 -15.17
C GLN A 120 3.98 1.99 -13.68
N LEU A 121 5.16 2.24 -13.11
CA LEU A 121 5.38 2.10 -11.67
C LEU A 121 4.59 3.12 -10.87
N LYS A 122 4.50 4.37 -11.34
CA LYS A 122 3.68 5.42 -10.71
C LYS A 122 2.18 5.15 -10.86
N ARG A 123 1.78 4.50 -11.96
CA ARG A 123 0.40 4.10 -12.23
C ARG A 123 -0.02 2.84 -11.52
N LYS A 124 0.87 1.92 -11.14
CA LYS A 124 0.55 0.79 -10.26
C LYS A 124 0.15 1.39 -8.93
N PRO A 125 -1.14 1.63 -8.69
CA PRO A 125 -1.55 2.10 -7.39
C PRO A 125 -1.29 0.91 -6.46
N HIS A 126 -1.08 1.17 -5.18
CA HIS A 126 -1.28 0.17 -4.13
C HIS A 126 -2.75 -0.28 -4.13
N ARG A 127 -3.23 -0.90 -5.22
CA ARG A 127 -4.46 -1.69 -5.25
C ARG A 127 -4.14 -2.90 -4.39
N SER A 128 -4.40 -2.72 -3.10
CA SER A 128 -5.02 -3.70 -2.22
C SER A 128 -5.21 -5.03 -2.95
N THR A 129 -4.37 -6.00 -2.58
CA THR A 129 -4.64 -7.42 -2.67
C THR A 129 -6.15 -7.66 -2.75
N PRO A 130 -6.70 -8.11 -3.89
CA PRO A 130 -8.02 -8.71 -3.89
C PRO A 130 -7.94 -9.85 -2.89
N GLY A 131 -8.85 -9.87 -1.92
CA GLY A 131 -8.89 -10.87 -0.87
C GLY A 131 -8.56 -12.24 -1.44
N THR A 132 -7.61 -12.91 -0.81
CA THR A 132 -7.42 -14.35 -0.93
C THR A 132 -8.79 -14.97 -0.78
N ARG A 133 -9.38 -15.33 -1.92
CA ARG A 133 -10.50 -16.25 -1.99
C ARG A 133 -9.91 -17.58 -1.55
N ILE A 134 -9.83 -17.78 -0.23
CA ILE A 134 -9.83 -19.10 0.37
C ILE A 134 -11.17 -19.69 -0.07
N SER A 135 -11.15 -20.31 -1.24
CA SER A 135 -12.18 -21.24 -1.62
C SER A 135 -11.80 -22.48 -0.84
N ASP A 136 -12.61 -22.79 0.15
CA ASP A 136 -12.69 -24.12 0.74
C ASP A 136 -12.60 -25.19 -0.34
N GLU A 137 -11.65 -26.10 -0.19
CA GLU A 137 -11.71 -27.48 -0.70
C GLU A 137 -11.17 -28.41 0.38
#